data_AF-A0A2V9B6P9-F1
#
_entry.id   AF-A0A2V9B6P9-F1
#
_cell.length_a   1.000
_cell.length_b   1.000
_cell.length_c   1.000
_cell.angle_alpha   90.00
_cell.angle_beta   90.00
_cell.angle_gamma   90.00
#
_symmetry.space_group_name_H-M   'P 1'
#
loop_
_entity.id
_entity.type
_entity.pdbx_description
1 polymer ?
#
loop_
_entity_poly.entity_id
_entity_poly.type
_entity_poly.pdbx_seq_one_letter_code
_entity_poly.pdbx_strand_id
1 'polypeptide(L)' 'MTVLVPLRLSHFQCFLLFALIISLAFGTLGRRQPLERLKYATWSFAMFVVVGIALAWLMYPFSR' A
#
# COMPACT_ATOMS: atom_id res chain seq x y z
N MET A 1 -10.29 -4.82 -32.77
CA MET A 1 -9.03 -5.32 -32.17
C MET A 1 -8.75 -4.47 -30.93
N THR A 2 -9.08 -4.99 -29.75
CA THR A 2 -8.86 -4.27 -28.49
C THR A 2 -7.39 -4.41 -28.13
N VAL A 3 -6.63 -3.33 -28.22
CA VAL A 3 -5.24 -3.31 -27.79
C VAL A 3 -5.24 -3.39 -26.26
N LEU A 4 -5.00 -4.58 -25.71
CA LEU A 4 -4.75 -4.73 -24.29
C LEU A 4 -3.35 -4.18 -24.02
N VAL A 5 -3.27 -2.94 -23.53
CA VAL A 5 -2.00 -2.37 -23.06
C VAL A 5 -1.52 -3.22 -21.88
N PRO A 6 -0.37 -3.92 -21.99
CA PRO A 6 0.11 -4.76 -20.91
C PRO A 6 0.53 -3.87 -19.74
N LEU A 7 -0.19 -3.96 -18.62
CA LEU A 7 0.12 -3.24 -17.40
C LEU A 7 1.37 -3.86 -16.73
N ARG A 8 2.56 -3.37 -17.08
CA ARG A 8 3.81 -3.81 -16.45
C ARG A 8 4.04 -3.04 -15.15
N LEU A 9 3.50 -3.58 -14.05
CA LEU A 9 3.74 -3.06 -12.72
C LEU A 9 5.04 -3.66 -12.14
N SER A 10 5.90 -2.79 -11.64
CA SER A 10 7.05 -3.22 -10.82
C SER A 10 6.57 -3.78 -9.47
N HIS A 11 7.37 -4.63 -8.83
CA HIS A 11 7.07 -5.18 -7.50
C HIS A 11 6.77 -4.07 -6.48
N PHE A 12 7.51 -2.97 -6.55
CA PHE A 12 7.29 -1.80 -5.71
C PHE A 12 5.95 -1.11 -5.99
N GLN A 13 5.55 -0.96 -7.26
CA GLN A 13 4.23 -0.41 -7.61
C GLN A 13 3.08 -1.31 -7.15
N CYS A 14 3.22 -2.64 -7.27
CA CYS A 14 2.24 -3.58 -6.72
C CYS A 14 2.09 -3.43 -5.21
N PHE A 15 3.22 -3.31 -4.50
CA PHE A 15 3.23 -3.07 -3.06
C PHE A 15 2.53 -1.76 -2.68
N LEU A 16 2.82 -0.66 -3.37
CA LEU A 16 2.17 0.64 -3.13
C LEU A 16 0.66 0.58 -3.38
N LEU A 17 0.23 -0.05 -4.48
CA LEU A 17 -1.19 -0.23 -4.79
C LEU A 17 -1.89 -1.08 -3.73
N PHE A 18 -1.26 -2.18 -3.30
CA PHE A 18 -1.76 -3.02 -2.22
C PHE A 18 -1.93 -2.24 -0.91
N ALA A 19 -0.88 -1.53 -0.49
CA ALA A 19 -0.91 -0.70 0.72
C ALA A 19 -2.02 0.36 0.64
N LEU A 20 -2.19 1.00 -0.53
CA LEU A 20 -3.21 2.02 -0.75
C LEU A 20 -4.63 1.44 -0.62
N ILE A 21 -4.91 0.33 -1.31
CA ILE A 21 -6.23 -0.32 -1.31
C ILE A 21 -6.60 -0.81 0.10
N ILE A 22 -5.69 -1.53 0.76
CA ILE A 22 -5.92 -2.08 2.09
C ILE A 22 -6.12 -0.96 3.11
N SER A 23 -5.30 0.09 3.03
CA SER A 23 -5.46 1.22 3.93
C SER A 23 -6.79 1.96 3.74
N LEU A 24 -7.24 2.10 2.50
CA LEU A 24 -8.54 2.70 2.20
C LEU A 24 -9.68 1.82 2.73
N ALA A 25 -9.59 0.50 2.57
CA ALA A 25 -10.55 -0.45 3.14
C ALA A 25 -10.60 -0.34 4.68
N PHE A 26 -9.45 -0.31 5.35
CA PHE A 26 -9.39 -0.13 6.81
C PHE A 26 -9.97 1.23 7.25
N GLY A 27 -9.71 2.30 6.48
CA GLY A 27 -10.28 3.63 6.70
C GLY A 27 -11.80 3.68 6.57
N THR A 28 -12.39 2.95 5.61
CA THR A 28 -13.84 2.98 5.38
C THR A 28 -14.63 2.16 6.39
N LEU A 29 -14.07 1.07 6.94
CA LEU A 29 -14.74 0.21 7.91
C LEU A 29 -14.89 0.83 9.31
N GLY A 30 -13.96 1.67 9.77
CA GLY A 30 -13.79 1.92 11.20
C GLY A 30 -14.50 3.13 11.83
N ARG A 31 -14.92 4.14 11.06
CA ARG A 31 -15.36 5.44 11.63
C ARG A 31 -16.63 5.97 10.97
N ARG A 32 -17.36 6.88 11.63
CA ARG A 32 -18.55 7.55 11.04
C ARG A 32 -18.22 8.88 10.37
N GLN A 33 -17.19 9.58 10.85
CA GLN A 33 -16.80 10.88 10.33
C GLN A 33 -15.80 10.73 9.16
N PRO A 34 -16.02 11.40 8.01
CA PRO A 34 -15.17 11.27 6.84
C PRO A 34 -13.72 11.75 7.08
N LEU A 35 -13.54 12.79 7.90
CA LEU A 35 -12.22 13.30 8.29
C LEU A 35 -11.42 12.28 9.12
N GLU A 36 -12.06 11.61 10.07
CA GLU A 36 -11.40 10.57 10.88
C GLU A 36 -11.04 9.34 10.04
N ARG A 37 -11.91 8.96 9.09
CA ARG A 37 -11.66 7.88 8.12
C ARG A 37 -10.42 8.18 7.28
N LEU A 38 -10.34 9.40 6.72
CA LEU A 38 -9.22 9.80 5.89
C LEU A 38 -7.93 9.83 6.70
N LYS A 39 -7.96 10.39 7.92
CA LYS A 39 -6.78 10.42 8.80
C LYS A 39 -6.29 9.01 9.12
N TYR A 40 -7.21 8.09 9.40
CA TYR A 40 -6.88 6.69 9.70
C TYR A 40 -6.31 5.95 8.49
N ALA A 41 -6.88 6.16 7.30
CA ALA A 41 -6.37 5.60 6.05
C ALA A 41 -4.98 6.18 5.69
N THR A 42 -4.75 7.48 5.87
CA THR A 42 -3.42 8.04 5.61
C THR A 42 -2.38 7.47 6.59
N TRP A 43 -2.74 7.35 7.88
CA TRP A 43 -1.86 6.77 8.89
C TRP A 43 -1.54 5.30 8.61
N SER A 44 -2.57 4.49 8.33
CA SER A 44 -2.39 3.06 8.04
C SER A 44 -1.56 2.84 6.77
N PHE A 45 -1.75 3.68 5.74
CA PHE A 45 -0.96 3.63 4.51
C PHE A 45 0.51 3.92 4.79
N ALA A 46 0.79 4.98 5.55
CA ALA A 46 2.16 5.33 5.95
C ALA A 46 2.83 4.19 6.73
N MET A 47 2.11 3.54 7.65
CA MET A 47 2.62 2.37 8.38
C MET A 47 2.94 1.21 7.44
N PHE A 48 2.06 0.87 6.50
CA PHE A 48 2.33 -0.19 5.52
C PHE A 48 3.58 0.11 4.72
N VAL A 49 3.74 1.33 4.20
CA VAL A 49 4.92 1.75 3.43
C VAL A 49 6.20 1.64 4.25
N VAL A 50 6.20 2.17 5.48
CA VAL A 50 7.36 2.10 6.38
C VAL A 50 7.75 0.66 6.68
N VAL A 51 6.77 -0.20 7.03
CA VAL A 51 7.02 -1.62 7.30
C VAL A 51 7.54 -2.34 6.06
N GLY A 52 6.96 -2.10 4.88
CA GLY A 52 7.43 -2.72 3.65
C GLY A 52 8.87 -2.32 3.28
N ILE A 53 9.24 -1.05 3.47
CA ILE A 53 10.62 -0.60 3.28
C ILE A 53 11.54 -1.24 4.32
N ALA A 54 11.13 -1.28 5.60
CA ALA A 54 11.92 -1.91 6.66
C ALA A 54 12.16 -3.40 6.40
N LEU A 55 11.14 -4.13 5.93
CA LEU A 55 11.26 -5.53 5.54
C LEU A 55 12.17 -5.70 4.32
N ALA A 56 12.04 -4.86 3.30
CA ALA A 56 12.92 -4.91 2.14
C ALA A 56 14.40 -4.68 2.54
N TRP A 57 14.64 -3.73 3.45
CA TRP A 57 15.97 -3.47 4.00
C TRP A 57 16.49 -4.61 4.85
N LEU A 58 15.63 -5.21 5.67
CA LEU A 58 15.98 -6.37 6.49
C LEU A 58 16.32 -7.59 5.64
N MET A 59 15.68 -7.76 4.48
CA MET A 59 15.95 -8.87 3.57
C MET A 59 17.21 -8.65 2.71
N TYR A 60 17.62 -7.40 2.48
CA TYR A 60 18.84 -7.07 1.76
C TYR A 60 20.10 -7.81 2.27
N PRO A 61 20.41 -7.87 3.59
CA PRO A 61 21.56 -8.59 4.12
C PRO A 61 21.42 -10.12 4.17
N PHE A 62 20.25 -10.70 3.93
CA PHE A 62 20.04 -12.16 3.84
C PHE A 62 20.22 -12.70 2.41
N SER A 63 20.29 -11.82 1.41
CA SER A 63 20.45 -12.18 -0.01
C SER A 63 21.92 -12.22 -0.47
N ARG A 64 22.87 -12.28 0.46
CA ARG A 64 24.31 -12.53 0.24
C ARG A 64 24.65 -13.92 0.77
#